data_AF-A0A7C5L0A8-F1
#
_entry.id   AF-A0A7C5L0A8-F1
#
_cell.length_a   1.000
_cell.length_b   1.000
_cell.length_c   1.000
_cell.angle_alpha   90.00
_cell.angle_beta   90.00
_cell.angle_gamma   90.00
#
_symmetry.space_group_name_H-M   'P 1'
#
loop_
_entity.id
_entity.type
_entity.pdbx_description
1 polymer ?
#
loop_
_entity_poly.entity_id
_entity_poly.type
_entity_poly.pdbx_seq_one_letter_code
_entity_poly.pdbx_strand_id
1 'polypeptide(L)'
;RTTQRDMSRVDQNPVKYHREENSENFKPVLDTKKGARREWNWSRLLGSHENAHIAFTLSAQTVMAAFLILLSGYWFEPVMQFQTSGALLPGLLVMVLLMSFGLFKLNMHLGKPHRFYRGFYNLRHSPVSREIAGVSAFYTGLLGYSFLALFENDYVQLLQMIFAGIGVMGAVFGGYFMYRLYRIEARPFWNHWYTAASFSATALILGPLLLVMIALVFSAMTTGLGAVVLVMVSLGLTLELAGLVGHAKSLKSSSSEGAASFYLQATRYGNVYWLRNGLLILALSLAVYMLLGEYHTVFAYSLLSIITLISNILGRALFYVVVIPTTMPGAFFWKNADFVEHAREVGLADMQQLGVVYETHHAFNVSELLETIKTTTMKQKFAQLRSIFTG
;
A
#
# COMPACT_ATOMS: atom_id res chain seq x y z
N ARG A 1 -9.83 -46.54 9.70
CA ARG A 1 -9.53 -45.91 8.40
C ARG A 1 -8.27 -45.08 8.58
N THR A 2 -7.15 -45.46 7.98
CA THR A 2 -5.94 -44.63 7.93
C THR A 2 -6.24 -43.39 7.09
N THR A 3 -5.97 -42.20 7.63
CA THR A 3 -6.05 -40.95 6.87
C THR A 3 -5.06 -41.01 5.71
N GLN A 4 -5.45 -40.51 4.54
CA GLN A 4 -4.59 -40.46 3.35
C GLN A 4 -3.32 -39.64 3.65
N ARG A 5 -2.18 -40.03 3.07
CA ARG A 5 -0.89 -39.35 3.28
C ARG A 5 -0.88 -37.94 2.67
N ASP A 6 -1.53 -37.77 1.53
CA ASP A 6 -1.74 -36.49 0.87
C ASP A 6 -3.24 -36.17 0.86
N MET A 7 -3.61 -35.00 1.37
CA MET A 7 -4.94 -34.42 1.25
C MET A 7 -4.88 -33.27 0.24
N SER A 8 -5.23 -33.56 -1.01
CA SER A 8 -5.35 -32.55 -2.05
C SER A 8 -6.65 -31.76 -1.90
N ARG A 9 -6.59 -30.44 -2.06
CA ARG A 9 -7.80 -29.63 -2.19
C ARG A 9 -8.46 -29.92 -3.54
N VAL A 10 -9.78 -30.11 -3.54
CA VAL A 10 -10.56 -30.29 -4.78
C VAL A 10 -10.88 -28.95 -5.46
N ASP A 11 -10.58 -27.82 -4.81
CA ASP A 11 -10.59 -26.51 -5.44
C ASP A 11 -9.31 -26.27 -6.25
N GLN A 12 -9.23 -25.11 -6.88
CA GLN A 12 -8.14 -24.73 -7.75
C GLN A 12 -6.96 -24.03 -7.01
N ASN A 13 -6.97 -24.02 -5.67
CA ASN A 13 -5.86 -23.47 -4.90
C ASN A 13 -4.64 -24.39 -4.99
N PRO A 14 -3.42 -23.86 -5.22
CA PRO A 14 -2.20 -24.66 -5.37
C PRO A 14 -1.62 -25.09 -4.00
N VAL A 15 -2.47 -25.61 -3.12
CA VAL A 15 -2.10 -26.10 -1.78
C VAL A 15 -2.66 -27.51 -1.59
N LYS A 16 -1.79 -28.43 -1.17
CA LYS A 16 -2.16 -29.74 -0.63
C LYS A 16 -1.60 -29.90 0.79
N TYR A 17 -2.13 -30.83 1.55
CA TYR A 17 -1.68 -31.09 2.91
C TYR A 17 -1.00 -32.46 2.99
N HIS A 18 0.27 -32.49 3.36
CA HIS A 18 1.06 -33.72 3.49
C HIS A 18 1.16 -34.12 4.96
N ARG A 19 0.83 -35.38 5.27
CA ARG A 19 1.01 -35.94 6.61
C ARG A 19 2.47 -36.28 6.85
N GLU A 20 3.00 -35.85 7.99
CA GLU A 20 4.36 -36.18 8.40
C GLU A 20 4.53 -37.69 8.67
N GLU A 21 5.76 -38.21 8.51
CA GLU A 21 6.01 -39.67 8.61
C GLU A 21 5.74 -40.23 10.01
N ASN A 22 5.97 -39.44 11.06
CA ASN A 22 5.89 -39.87 12.46
C ASN A 22 4.87 -39.06 13.30
N SER A 23 3.91 -38.40 12.64
CA SER A 23 2.97 -37.49 13.30
C SER A 23 1.63 -37.48 12.57
N GLU A 24 0.54 -37.29 13.32
CA GLU A 24 -0.79 -37.09 12.72
C GLU A 24 -0.97 -35.68 12.14
N ASN A 25 0.03 -34.81 12.31
CA ASN A 25 -0.02 -33.44 11.81
C ASN A 25 0.18 -33.38 10.29
N PHE A 26 -0.57 -32.47 9.68
CA PHE A 26 -0.51 -32.15 8.27
C PHE A 26 0.21 -30.83 8.06
N LYS A 27 1.12 -30.79 7.08
CA LYS A 27 1.79 -29.56 6.64
C LYS A 27 1.28 -29.12 5.27
N PRO A 28 1.01 -27.82 5.07
CA PRO A 28 0.71 -27.29 3.76
C PRO A 28 1.95 -27.41 2.85
N VAL A 29 1.75 -27.93 1.65
CA VAL A 29 2.76 -28.10 0.61
C VAL A 29 2.18 -27.58 -0.70
N LEU A 30 3.06 -27.02 -1.55
CA LEU A 30 2.69 -26.58 -2.88
C LEU A 30 2.10 -27.73 -3.71
N ASP A 31 0.96 -27.48 -4.35
CA ASP A 31 0.35 -28.36 -5.33
C ASP A 31 0.47 -27.75 -6.73
N THR A 32 1.34 -28.31 -7.58
CA THR A 32 1.66 -27.78 -8.91
C THR A 32 0.70 -28.26 -10.02
N LYS A 33 -0.58 -28.46 -9.69
CA LYS A 33 -1.61 -28.94 -10.63
C LYS A 33 -1.85 -28.04 -11.85
N LYS A 34 -1.52 -26.74 -11.76
CA LYS A 34 -1.71 -25.74 -12.84
C LYS A 34 -0.50 -25.61 -13.79
N GLY A 35 0.56 -26.40 -13.59
CA GLY A 35 1.77 -26.34 -14.40
C GLY A 35 2.57 -25.03 -14.25
N ALA A 36 3.70 -24.93 -14.97
CA ALA A 36 4.67 -23.84 -14.81
C ALA A 36 4.58 -22.73 -15.87
N ARG A 37 3.46 -22.63 -16.60
CA ARG A 37 3.30 -21.63 -17.66
C ARG A 37 3.23 -20.22 -17.07
N ARG A 38 3.92 -19.28 -17.71
CA ARG A 38 3.87 -17.85 -17.35
C ARG A 38 2.77 -17.16 -18.13
N GLU A 39 1.97 -16.37 -17.42
CA GLU A 39 0.85 -15.62 -17.97
C GLU A 39 0.89 -14.15 -17.55
N TRP A 40 0.11 -13.31 -18.23
CA TRP A 40 -0.05 -11.89 -17.93
C TRP A 40 -1.21 -11.63 -16.95
N ASN A 41 -2.40 -12.13 -17.28
CA ASN A 41 -3.64 -11.97 -16.49
C ASN A 41 -3.91 -10.51 -16.03
N TRP A 42 -3.73 -9.55 -16.94
CA TRP A 42 -3.87 -8.10 -16.67
C TRP A 42 -5.23 -7.69 -16.12
N SER A 43 -6.32 -8.20 -16.72
CA SER A 43 -7.69 -7.89 -16.29
C SER A 43 -7.93 -8.33 -14.85
N ARG A 44 -7.46 -9.52 -14.46
CA ARG A 44 -7.60 -10.02 -13.08
C ARG A 44 -6.72 -9.27 -12.10
N LEU A 45 -5.50 -8.90 -12.51
CA LEU A 45 -4.56 -8.20 -11.64
C LEU A 45 -5.00 -6.75 -11.37
N LEU A 46 -5.29 -6.00 -12.44
CA LEU A 46 -5.61 -4.57 -12.39
C LEU A 46 -7.11 -4.29 -12.32
N GLY A 47 -7.97 -5.29 -12.47
CA GLY A 47 -9.41 -5.19 -12.24
C GLY A 47 -9.82 -5.58 -10.82
N SER A 48 -8.88 -5.94 -9.95
CA SER A 48 -9.19 -6.41 -8.60
C SER A 48 -9.75 -5.27 -7.71
N HIS A 49 -10.64 -5.65 -6.78
CA HIS A 49 -11.18 -4.75 -5.76
C HIS A 49 -10.08 -4.07 -4.90
N GLU A 50 -8.88 -4.67 -4.88
CA GLU A 50 -7.71 -4.19 -4.15
C GLU A 50 -7.08 -2.91 -4.75
N ASN A 51 -7.54 -2.46 -5.92
CA ASN A 51 -7.09 -1.21 -6.54
C ASN A 51 -7.21 0.01 -5.62
N ALA A 52 -8.19 0.03 -4.72
CA ALA A 52 -8.33 1.11 -3.74
C ALA A 52 -7.17 1.14 -2.75
N HIS A 53 -6.72 -0.02 -2.27
CA HIS A 53 -5.56 -0.14 -1.38
C HIS A 53 -4.26 0.21 -2.11
N ILE A 54 -4.11 -0.16 -3.39
CA ILE A 54 -2.97 0.25 -4.21
C ILE A 54 -2.91 1.78 -4.31
N ALA A 55 -4.02 2.41 -4.72
CA ALA A 55 -4.09 3.86 -4.85
C ALA A 55 -3.81 4.58 -3.52
N PHE A 56 -4.40 4.11 -2.43
CA PHE A 56 -4.20 4.67 -1.11
C PHE A 56 -2.76 4.55 -0.62
N THR A 57 -2.20 3.34 -0.59
CA THR A 57 -0.86 3.11 -0.02
C THR A 57 0.22 3.81 -0.82
N LEU A 58 0.17 3.79 -2.16
CA LEU A 58 1.13 4.50 -2.99
C LEU A 58 1.04 6.01 -2.79
N SER A 59 -0.18 6.58 -2.77
CA SER A 59 -0.37 8.02 -2.58
C SER A 59 0.11 8.46 -1.19
N ALA A 60 -0.27 7.72 -0.14
CA ALA A 60 0.11 8.04 1.23
C ALA A 60 1.62 7.94 1.45
N GLN A 61 2.27 6.87 0.97
CA GLN A 61 3.73 6.70 1.08
C GLN A 61 4.49 7.78 0.33
N THR A 62 4.03 8.13 -0.88
CA THR A 62 4.61 9.20 -1.69
C THR A 62 4.54 10.53 -0.97
N VAL A 63 3.35 10.92 -0.50
CA VAL A 63 3.12 12.22 0.12
C VAL A 63 3.76 12.31 1.51
N MET A 64 3.71 11.25 2.32
CA MET A 64 4.41 11.19 3.60
C MET A 64 5.91 11.39 3.42
N ALA A 65 6.53 10.65 2.49
CA ALA A 65 7.96 10.80 2.24
C ALA A 65 8.31 12.17 1.68
N ALA A 66 7.57 12.67 0.68
CA ALA A 66 7.79 13.99 0.11
C ALA A 66 7.67 15.11 1.15
N PHE A 67 6.70 15.02 2.07
CA PHE A 67 6.53 15.97 3.17
C PHE A 67 7.67 15.89 4.20
N LEU A 68 8.10 14.68 4.58
CA LEU A 68 9.24 14.50 5.49
C LEU A 68 10.55 15.02 4.87
N ILE A 69 10.78 14.76 3.58
CA ILE A 69 11.92 15.30 2.85
C ILE A 69 11.82 16.82 2.79
N LEU A 70 10.66 17.36 2.42
CA LEU A 70 10.44 18.81 2.38
C LEU A 70 10.84 19.45 3.70
N LEU A 71 10.38 18.94 4.84
CA LEU A 71 10.73 19.46 6.17
C LEU A 71 12.21 19.30 6.52
N SER A 72 12.95 18.36 5.92
CA SER A 72 14.41 18.29 6.12
C SER A 72 15.16 19.53 5.62
N GLY A 73 14.52 20.35 4.78
CA GLY A 73 15.07 21.63 4.31
C GLY A 73 15.41 22.63 5.42
N TYR A 74 14.83 22.51 6.62
CA TYR A 74 15.24 23.33 7.78
C TYR A 74 16.68 23.06 8.24
N TRP A 75 17.27 21.92 7.87
CA TRP A 75 18.63 21.52 8.26
C TRP A 75 19.52 21.16 7.07
N PHE A 76 18.97 21.14 5.85
CA PHE A 76 19.66 20.61 4.68
C PHE A 76 19.47 21.49 3.44
N GLU A 77 20.55 22.21 3.10
CA GLU A 77 20.59 23.26 2.08
C GLU A 77 19.96 22.87 0.73
N PRO A 78 20.26 21.70 0.12
CA PRO A 78 19.69 21.36 -1.19
C PRO A 78 18.16 21.29 -1.20
N VAL A 79 17.55 20.96 -0.06
CA VAL A 79 16.08 20.93 0.08
C VAL A 79 15.53 22.28 0.54
N MET A 80 16.30 23.05 1.31
CA MET A 80 15.95 24.43 1.67
C MET A 80 15.70 25.29 0.42
N GLN A 81 16.51 25.12 -0.62
CA GLN A 81 16.34 25.82 -1.91
C GLN A 81 14.98 25.51 -2.57
N PHE A 82 14.44 24.30 -2.39
CA PHE A 82 13.09 23.98 -2.83
C PHE A 82 12.05 24.72 -1.97
N GLN A 83 12.23 24.73 -0.64
CA GLN A 83 11.29 25.39 0.29
C GLN A 83 11.17 26.89 0.04
N THR A 84 12.27 27.56 -0.30
CA THR A 84 12.28 29.02 -0.54
C THR A 84 11.92 29.39 -1.98
N SER A 85 11.70 28.40 -2.86
CA SER A 85 11.33 28.62 -4.25
C SER A 85 9.82 28.82 -4.43
N GLY A 86 9.42 29.33 -5.61
CA GLY A 86 8.02 29.38 -6.03
C GLY A 86 7.34 28.01 -6.19
N ALA A 87 8.08 26.90 -6.06
CA ALA A 87 7.54 25.54 -6.14
C ALA A 87 6.90 25.04 -4.84
N LEU A 88 7.12 25.72 -3.70
CA LEU A 88 6.62 25.27 -2.39
C LEU A 88 5.08 25.17 -2.36
N LEU A 89 4.36 26.27 -2.62
CA LEU A 89 2.89 26.29 -2.53
C LEU A 89 2.23 25.32 -3.52
N PRO A 90 2.62 25.28 -4.81
CA PRO A 90 2.13 24.25 -5.73
C PRO A 90 2.47 22.83 -5.26
N GLY A 91 3.65 22.62 -4.69
CA GLY A 91 4.06 21.32 -4.17
C GLY A 91 3.19 20.84 -3.02
N LEU A 92 2.89 21.73 -2.06
CA LEU A 92 1.97 21.48 -0.96
C LEU A 92 0.55 21.17 -1.47
N LEU A 93 0.07 21.92 -2.46
CA LEU A 93 -1.23 21.66 -3.08
C LEU A 93 -1.28 20.28 -3.76
N VAL A 94 -0.26 19.91 -4.53
CA VAL A 94 -0.16 18.58 -5.17
C VAL A 94 -0.14 17.47 -4.13
N MET A 95 0.62 17.63 -3.04
CA MET A 95 0.64 16.69 -1.92
C MET A 95 -0.73 16.53 -1.28
N VAL A 96 -1.44 17.64 -1.00
CA VAL A 96 -2.79 17.62 -0.45
C VAL A 96 -3.73 16.85 -1.39
N LEU A 97 -3.77 17.22 -2.67
CA LEU A 97 -4.66 16.58 -3.66
C LEU A 97 -4.39 15.09 -3.83
N LEU A 98 -3.12 14.69 -3.90
CA LEU A 98 -2.73 13.29 -4.02
C LEU A 98 -3.11 12.49 -2.77
N MET A 99 -2.90 13.06 -1.58
CA MET A 99 -3.31 12.42 -0.33
C MET A 99 -4.83 12.32 -0.21
N SER A 100 -5.57 13.38 -0.59
CA SER A 100 -7.03 13.38 -0.64
C SER A 100 -7.56 12.30 -1.59
N PHE A 101 -6.95 12.16 -2.77
CA PHE A 101 -7.30 11.11 -3.73
C PHE A 101 -7.12 9.71 -3.14
N GLY A 102 -5.97 9.44 -2.51
CA GLY A 102 -5.70 8.17 -1.86
C GLY A 102 -6.72 7.84 -0.76
N LEU A 103 -7.00 8.81 0.12
CA LEU A 103 -8.01 8.66 1.19
C LEU A 103 -9.42 8.48 0.66
N PHE A 104 -9.79 9.19 -0.41
CA PHE A 104 -11.08 9.05 -1.05
C PHE A 104 -11.27 7.63 -1.59
N LYS A 105 -10.28 7.12 -2.33
CA LYS A 105 -10.30 5.75 -2.86
C LYS A 105 -10.41 4.71 -1.73
N LEU A 106 -9.67 4.89 -0.63
CA LEU A 106 -9.75 4.01 0.54
C LEU A 106 -11.15 4.01 1.17
N ASN A 107 -11.71 5.19 1.42
CA ASN A 107 -13.01 5.29 2.09
C ASN A 107 -14.15 4.74 1.23
N MET A 108 -14.12 4.98 -0.09
CA MET A 108 -15.14 4.50 -1.03
C MET A 108 -15.06 3.01 -1.34
N HIS A 109 -14.01 2.32 -0.86
CA HIS A 109 -13.89 0.87 -0.92
C HIS A 109 -14.64 0.17 0.23
N LEU A 110 -14.97 0.88 1.30
CA LEU A 110 -15.74 0.31 2.41
C LEU A 110 -17.16 -0.02 1.95
N GLY A 111 -17.72 -1.14 2.42
CA GLY A 111 -19.11 -1.52 2.12
C GLY A 111 -20.15 -0.50 2.64
N LYS A 112 -19.80 0.30 3.66
CA LYS A 112 -20.59 1.45 4.12
C LYS A 112 -19.68 2.67 4.34
N PRO A 113 -19.36 3.44 3.28
CA PRO A 113 -18.34 4.48 3.35
C PRO A 113 -18.70 5.60 4.33
N HIS A 114 -19.99 5.91 4.50
CA HIS A 114 -20.47 6.90 5.45
C HIS A 114 -20.28 6.50 6.93
N ARG A 115 -19.93 5.24 7.23
CA ARG A 115 -19.63 4.76 8.59
C ARG A 115 -18.13 4.64 8.88
N PHE A 116 -17.28 5.30 8.08
CA PHE A 116 -15.81 5.24 8.19
C PHE A 116 -15.27 5.53 9.61
N TYR A 117 -15.92 6.44 10.35
CA TYR A 117 -15.52 6.84 11.70
C TYR A 117 -15.47 5.68 12.71
N ARG A 118 -16.20 4.58 12.44
CA ARG A 118 -16.15 3.38 13.28
C ARG A 118 -14.79 2.67 13.22
N GLY A 119 -13.98 2.97 12.21
CA GLY A 119 -12.60 2.48 12.10
C GLY A 119 -11.70 2.92 13.25
N PHE A 120 -12.06 3.98 13.99
CA PHE A 120 -11.30 4.48 15.13
C PHE A 120 -11.58 3.76 16.46
N TYR A 121 -12.61 2.90 16.53
CA TYR A 121 -13.14 2.42 17.80
C TYR A 121 -12.22 1.49 18.62
N ASN A 122 -11.03 1.15 18.15
CA ASN A 122 -10.14 0.25 18.89
C ASN A 122 -8.66 0.58 18.67
N LEU A 123 -8.21 1.77 19.09
CA LEU A 123 -6.78 2.15 19.01
C LEU A 123 -5.91 1.29 19.91
N ARG A 124 -6.47 0.71 20.97
CA ARG A 124 -5.72 -0.09 21.93
C ARG A 124 -5.22 -1.39 21.34
N HIS A 125 -6.00 -2.08 20.51
CA HIS A 125 -5.64 -3.42 20.03
C HIS A 125 -5.56 -3.53 18.50
N SER A 126 -6.25 -2.68 17.73
CA SER A 126 -6.32 -2.83 16.27
C SER A 126 -5.20 -2.08 15.54
N PRO A 127 -4.32 -2.77 14.79
CA PRO A 127 -3.35 -2.11 13.91
C PRO A 127 -4.02 -1.21 12.86
N VAL A 128 -5.19 -1.62 12.33
CA VAL A 128 -5.98 -0.82 11.37
C VAL A 128 -6.38 0.51 12.00
N SER A 129 -6.93 0.46 13.21
CA SER A 129 -7.38 1.68 13.89
C SER A 129 -6.22 2.65 14.13
N ARG A 130 -5.04 2.13 14.47
CA ARG A 130 -3.83 2.93 14.69
C ARG A 130 -3.29 3.53 13.38
N GLU A 131 -3.32 2.78 12.29
CA GLU A 131 -3.01 3.30 10.96
C GLU A 131 -3.94 4.46 10.61
N ILE A 132 -5.26 4.27 10.75
CA ILE A 132 -6.26 5.32 10.47
C ILE A 132 -5.95 6.57 11.30
N ALA A 133 -5.66 6.43 12.59
CA ALA A 133 -5.30 7.58 13.44
C ALA A 133 -4.01 8.27 12.99
N GLY A 134 -2.95 7.52 12.68
CA GLY A 134 -1.68 8.08 12.22
C GLY A 134 -1.80 8.80 10.88
N VAL A 135 -2.45 8.16 9.92
CA VAL A 135 -2.72 8.73 8.60
C VAL A 135 -3.62 9.97 8.69
N SER A 136 -4.63 9.95 9.57
CA SER A 136 -5.48 11.12 9.81
C SER A 136 -4.69 12.27 10.43
N ALA A 137 -3.85 11.99 11.43
CA ALA A 137 -2.96 12.99 12.02
C ALA A 137 -2.00 13.56 10.98
N PHE A 138 -1.41 12.71 10.13
CA PHE A 138 -0.57 13.15 9.02
C PHE A 138 -1.32 14.11 8.09
N TYR A 139 -2.52 13.73 7.64
CA TYR A 139 -3.30 14.55 6.72
C TYR A 139 -3.75 15.87 7.35
N THR A 140 -4.12 15.88 8.64
CA THR A 140 -4.38 17.11 9.40
C THR A 140 -3.14 17.99 9.49
N GLY A 141 -1.96 17.41 9.77
CA GLY A 141 -0.68 18.11 9.77
C GLY A 141 -0.35 18.74 8.42
N LEU A 142 -0.49 17.97 7.34
CA LEU A 142 -0.27 18.44 5.97
C LEU A 142 -1.22 19.58 5.60
N LEU A 143 -2.53 19.44 5.87
CA LEU A 143 -3.52 20.48 5.58
C LEU A 143 -3.24 21.76 6.37
N GLY A 144 -2.98 21.66 7.67
CA GLY A 144 -2.67 22.81 8.50
C GLY A 144 -1.38 23.49 8.09
N TYR A 145 -0.32 22.73 7.82
CA TYR A 145 0.95 23.28 7.32
C TYR A 145 0.78 24.00 5.98
N SER A 146 0.01 23.39 5.06
CA SER A 146 -0.23 23.93 3.72
C SER A 146 -1.11 25.18 3.74
N PHE A 147 -2.16 25.19 4.56
CA PHE A 147 -3.03 26.34 4.69
C PHE A 147 -2.31 27.54 5.33
N LEU A 148 -1.55 27.29 6.39
CA LEU A 148 -0.81 28.34 7.09
C LEU A 148 0.36 28.90 6.28
N ALA A 149 0.87 28.14 5.30
CA ALA A 149 1.87 28.63 4.35
C ALA A 149 1.40 29.81 3.47
N LEU A 150 0.09 30.09 3.43
CA LEU A 150 -0.50 31.20 2.67
C LEU A 150 -0.38 32.55 3.38
N PHE A 151 0.07 32.57 4.65
CA PHE A 151 0.09 33.76 5.47
C PHE A 151 1.51 34.05 5.96
N GLU A 152 1.88 35.32 5.96
CA GLU A 152 3.20 35.79 6.38
C GLU A 152 3.07 36.49 7.75
N ASN A 153 3.24 35.72 8.83
CA ASN A 153 3.22 36.24 10.21
C ASN A 153 3.93 35.27 11.17
N ASP A 154 4.73 35.80 12.12
CA ASP A 154 5.49 35.00 13.10
C ASP A 154 4.61 34.05 13.93
N TYR A 155 3.43 34.51 14.38
CA TYR A 155 2.47 33.67 15.12
C TYR A 155 1.90 32.55 14.24
N VAL A 156 1.69 32.82 12.95
CA VAL A 156 1.23 31.83 11.98
C VAL A 156 2.33 30.82 11.68
N GLN A 157 3.58 31.25 11.59
CA GLN A 157 4.72 30.36 11.40
C GLN A 157 4.89 29.39 12.57
N LEU A 158 4.72 29.86 13.82
CA LEU A 158 4.69 28.98 14.99
C LEU A 158 3.61 27.90 14.86
N LEU A 159 2.39 28.30 14.50
CA LEU A 159 1.28 27.35 14.32
C LEU A 159 1.54 26.38 13.16
N GLN A 160 2.13 26.88 12.07
CA GLN A 160 2.54 26.07 10.92
C GLN A 160 3.53 24.98 11.35
N MET A 161 4.51 25.31 12.19
CA MET A 161 5.47 24.34 12.73
C MET A 161 4.84 23.32 13.69
N ILE A 162 3.80 23.70 14.44
CA ILE A 162 3.02 22.74 15.24
C ILE A 162 2.34 21.72 14.30
N PHE A 163 1.72 22.18 13.20
CA PHE A 163 1.14 21.29 12.21
C PHE A 163 2.18 20.45 11.46
N ALA A 164 3.38 20.99 11.20
CA ALA A 164 4.50 20.19 10.72
C ALA A 164 4.83 19.04 11.68
N GLY A 165 4.92 19.33 12.98
CA GLY A 165 5.17 18.32 14.02
C GLY A 165 4.08 17.23 14.06
N ILE A 166 2.80 17.62 14.01
CA ILE A 166 1.67 16.68 13.91
C ILE A 166 1.79 15.84 12.64
N GLY A 167 2.15 16.46 11.52
CA GLY A 167 2.42 15.78 10.25
C GLY A 167 3.53 14.74 10.36
N VAL A 168 4.70 15.11 10.90
CA VAL A 168 5.83 14.19 11.09
C VAL A 168 5.45 13.02 11.98
N MET A 169 4.84 13.27 13.14
CA MET A 169 4.39 12.22 14.04
C MET A 169 3.37 11.30 13.38
N GLY A 170 2.42 11.86 12.63
CA GLY A 170 1.44 11.12 11.86
C GLY A 170 2.05 10.28 10.74
N ALA A 171 3.03 10.80 10.00
CA ALA A 171 3.72 10.09 8.93
C ALA A 171 4.51 8.89 9.49
N VAL A 172 5.24 9.08 10.59
CA VAL A 172 6.01 8.01 11.22
C VAL A 172 5.09 6.96 11.83
N PHE A 173 4.10 7.36 12.63
CA PHE A 173 3.18 6.45 13.29
C PHE A 173 2.25 5.73 12.30
N GLY A 174 1.64 6.49 11.39
CA GLY A 174 0.76 5.98 10.33
C GLY A 174 1.52 5.07 9.36
N GLY A 175 2.70 5.49 8.87
CA GLY A 175 3.55 4.68 8.00
C GLY A 175 4.01 3.38 8.65
N TYR A 176 4.34 3.40 9.95
CA TYR A 176 4.65 2.19 10.72
C TYR A 176 3.45 1.23 10.78
N PHE A 177 2.24 1.71 11.10
CA PHE A 177 1.07 0.84 11.18
C PHE A 177 0.58 0.36 9.81
N MET A 178 0.83 1.12 8.75
CA MET A 178 0.51 0.75 7.37
C MET A 178 1.25 -0.53 6.93
N TYR A 179 2.51 -0.74 7.30
CA TYR A 179 3.16 -2.03 7.07
C TYR A 179 2.79 -3.08 8.13
N ARG A 180 2.67 -2.67 9.41
CA ARG A 180 2.38 -3.57 10.54
C ARG A 180 1.06 -4.30 10.33
N LEU A 181 0.08 -3.65 9.70
CA LEU A 181 -1.21 -4.22 9.36
C LEU A 181 -1.08 -5.56 8.61
N TYR A 182 -0.08 -5.67 7.73
CA TYR A 182 0.12 -6.85 6.89
C TYR A 182 0.98 -7.95 7.56
N ARG A 183 1.54 -7.69 8.75
CA ARG A 183 2.29 -8.70 9.52
C ARG A 183 1.34 -9.64 10.26
N ILE A 184 0.64 -10.47 9.48
CA ILE A 184 -0.39 -11.41 9.96
C ILE A 184 0.09 -12.84 9.75
N GLU A 185 0.20 -13.63 10.81
CA GLU A 185 0.65 -15.02 10.74
C GLU A 185 -0.19 -15.89 9.80
N ALA A 186 -1.51 -15.68 9.79
CA ALA A 186 -2.44 -16.37 8.90
C ALA A 186 -2.30 -16.00 7.41
N ARG A 187 -1.42 -15.06 7.05
CA ARG A 187 -1.10 -14.64 5.67
C ARG A 187 0.42 -14.72 5.46
N PRO A 188 1.00 -15.92 5.29
CA PRO A 188 2.45 -16.11 5.29
C PRO A 188 3.17 -15.27 4.23
N PHE A 189 2.54 -15.08 3.06
CA PHE A 189 3.07 -14.23 2.00
C PHE A 189 3.38 -12.79 2.46
N TRP A 190 2.53 -12.21 3.32
CA TRP A 190 2.73 -10.85 3.86
C TRP A 190 3.57 -10.79 5.14
N ASN A 191 3.63 -11.89 5.90
CA ASN A 191 4.25 -11.91 7.23
C ASN A 191 5.79 -12.00 7.20
N HIS A 192 6.44 -11.06 6.52
CA HIS A 192 7.89 -10.97 6.44
C HIS A 192 8.38 -9.53 6.59
N TRP A 193 9.66 -9.38 6.93
CA TRP A 193 10.27 -8.05 7.09
C TRP A 193 10.40 -7.34 5.73
N TYR A 194 10.41 -8.12 4.64
CA TYR A 194 10.38 -7.62 3.26
C TYR A 194 9.17 -6.75 2.95
N THR A 195 8.03 -6.95 3.64
CA THR A 195 6.88 -6.05 3.52
C THR A 195 7.24 -4.64 4.01
N ALA A 196 7.97 -4.53 5.13
CA ALA A 196 8.46 -3.23 5.59
C ALA A 196 9.48 -2.65 4.59
N ALA A 197 10.42 -3.47 4.08
CA ALA A 197 11.38 -3.04 3.08
C ALA A 197 10.69 -2.46 1.83
N SER A 198 9.66 -3.13 1.32
CA SER A 198 8.93 -2.67 0.14
C SER A 198 8.09 -1.42 0.39
N PHE A 199 7.52 -1.29 1.59
CA PHE A 199 6.76 -0.10 1.97
C PHE A 199 7.68 1.13 2.12
N SER A 200 8.83 0.95 2.77
CA SER A 200 9.86 1.99 2.89
C SER A 200 10.50 2.32 1.54
N ALA A 201 10.76 1.33 0.68
CA ALA A 201 11.32 1.55 -0.65
C ALA A 201 10.40 2.41 -1.52
N THR A 202 9.10 2.15 -1.54
CA THR A 202 8.14 2.98 -2.27
C THR A 202 8.20 4.45 -1.81
N ALA A 203 8.27 4.69 -0.49
CA ALA A 203 8.44 6.03 0.06
C ALA A 203 9.76 6.69 -0.41
N LEU A 204 10.88 5.96 -0.34
CA LEU A 204 12.20 6.44 -0.78
C LEU A 204 12.31 6.65 -2.31
N ILE A 205 11.44 6.03 -3.09
CA ILE A 205 11.45 6.18 -4.55
C ILE A 205 10.49 7.29 -4.96
N LEU A 206 9.20 7.16 -4.65
CA LEU A 206 8.17 8.04 -5.19
C LEU A 206 8.14 9.40 -4.48
N GLY A 207 8.45 9.47 -3.19
CA GLY A 207 8.47 10.74 -2.44
C GLY A 207 9.46 11.77 -2.99
N PRO A 208 10.76 11.44 -3.10
CA PRO A 208 11.75 12.33 -3.72
C PRO A 208 11.42 12.65 -5.19
N LEU A 209 10.92 11.68 -5.96
CA LEU A 209 10.56 11.91 -7.36
C LEU A 209 9.37 12.88 -7.49
N LEU A 210 8.41 12.85 -6.56
CA LEU A 210 7.33 13.84 -6.54
C LEU A 210 7.89 15.27 -6.40
N LEU A 211 8.84 15.48 -5.47
CA LEU A 211 9.47 16.79 -5.28
C LEU A 211 10.23 17.25 -6.54
N VAL A 212 10.98 16.36 -7.20
CA VAL A 212 11.68 16.73 -8.44
C VAL A 212 10.72 17.02 -9.58
N MET A 213 9.64 16.25 -9.74
CA MET A 213 8.65 16.53 -10.78
C MET A 213 8.01 17.92 -10.57
N ILE A 214 7.72 18.29 -9.32
CA ILE A 214 7.25 19.64 -9.00
C ILE A 214 8.36 20.68 -9.29
N ALA A 215 9.59 20.44 -8.84
CA ALA A 215 10.71 21.35 -9.05
C ALA A 215 10.98 21.61 -10.54
N LEU A 216 10.87 20.59 -11.39
CA LEU A 216 11.04 20.72 -12.84
C LEU A 216 9.93 21.57 -13.47
N VAL A 217 8.67 21.36 -13.07
CA VAL A 217 7.52 22.13 -13.60
C VAL A 217 7.62 23.61 -13.22
N PHE A 218 8.06 23.90 -11.99
CA PHE A 218 8.14 25.26 -11.44
C PHE A 218 9.53 25.88 -11.55
N SER A 219 10.43 25.31 -12.35
CA SER A 219 11.80 25.82 -12.57
C SER A 219 12.61 26.03 -11.28
N ALA A 220 12.38 25.20 -10.26
CA ALA A 220 13.05 25.21 -8.96
C ALA A 220 14.08 24.07 -8.82
N MET A 221 14.43 23.41 -9.92
CA MET A 221 15.36 22.29 -9.91
C MET A 221 16.80 22.78 -9.75
N THR A 222 17.53 22.22 -8.78
CA THR A 222 18.96 22.47 -8.58
C THR A 222 19.75 21.17 -8.67
N THR A 223 21.04 21.25 -8.98
CA THR A 223 21.94 20.09 -9.04
C THR A 223 22.01 19.38 -7.68
N GLY A 224 22.06 20.15 -6.59
CA GLY A 224 22.04 19.63 -5.22
C GLY A 224 20.77 18.82 -4.92
N LEU A 225 19.58 19.36 -5.23
CA LEU A 225 18.31 18.64 -5.06
C LEU A 225 18.29 17.36 -5.90
N GLY A 226 18.79 17.44 -7.14
CA GLY A 226 18.89 16.30 -8.05
C GLY A 226 19.75 15.16 -7.52
N ALA A 227 20.92 15.48 -6.97
CA ALA A 227 21.82 14.49 -6.38
C ALA A 227 21.17 13.79 -5.17
N VAL A 228 20.55 14.56 -4.27
CA VAL A 228 19.86 14.04 -3.09
C VAL A 228 18.75 13.06 -3.48
N VAL A 229 17.92 13.45 -4.44
CA VAL A 229 16.82 12.62 -4.93
C VAL A 229 17.32 11.34 -5.56
N LEU A 230 18.35 11.42 -6.42
CA LEU A 230 18.91 10.23 -7.07
C LEU A 230 19.55 9.25 -6.07
N VAL A 231 20.19 9.75 -5.01
CA VAL A 231 20.69 8.91 -3.91
C VAL A 231 19.52 8.22 -3.21
N MET A 232 18.48 8.94 -2.81
CA MET A 232 17.31 8.36 -2.14
C MET A 232 16.60 7.32 -3.01
N VAL A 233 16.38 7.62 -4.29
CA VAL A 233 15.76 6.71 -5.26
C VAL A 233 16.62 5.47 -5.45
N SER A 234 17.94 5.61 -5.59
CA SER A 234 18.85 4.47 -5.75
C SER A 234 18.86 3.57 -4.51
N LEU A 235 18.85 4.16 -3.31
CA LEU A 235 18.73 3.42 -2.05
C LEU A 235 17.40 2.69 -1.96
N GLY A 236 16.28 3.36 -2.30
CA GLY A 236 14.96 2.76 -2.31
C GLY A 236 14.86 1.59 -3.30
N LEU A 237 15.37 1.75 -4.52
CA LEU A 237 15.39 0.69 -5.54
C LEU A 237 16.26 -0.51 -5.11
N THR A 238 17.41 -0.24 -4.49
CA THR A 238 18.28 -1.29 -3.94
C THR A 238 17.58 -2.04 -2.80
N LEU A 239 16.90 -1.32 -1.91
CA LEU A 239 16.13 -1.90 -0.80
C LEU A 239 14.97 -2.77 -1.31
N GLU A 240 14.23 -2.33 -2.32
CA GLU A 240 13.16 -3.12 -2.95
C GLU A 240 13.75 -4.40 -3.58
N LEU A 241 14.80 -4.28 -4.41
CA LEU A 241 15.42 -5.44 -5.07
C LEU A 241 15.94 -6.46 -4.05
N ALA A 242 16.68 -6.02 -3.04
CA ALA A 242 17.18 -6.88 -1.97
C ALA A 242 16.02 -7.52 -1.18
N GLY A 243 14.98 -6.75 -0.89
CA GLY A 243 13.78 -7.22 -0.21
C GLY A 243 13.06 -8.32 -1.00
N LEU A 244 12.92 -8.17 -2.32
CA LEU A 244 12.27 -9.14 -3.19
C LEU A 244 13.08 -10.43 -3.35
N VAL A 245 14.40 -10.34 -3.44
CA VAL A 245 15.28 -11.51 -3.49
C VAL A 245 15.15 -12.31 -2.19
N GLY A 246 15.22 -11.63 -1.04
CA GLY A 246 15.05 -12.27 0.26
C GLY A 246 13.64 -12.87 0.44
N HIS A 247 12.60 -12.17 -0.02
CA HIS A 247 11.22 -12.66 0.03
C HIS A 247 11.06 -13.93 -0.79
N ALA A 248 11.55 -13.94 -2.04
CA ALA A 248 11.54 -15.12 -2.89
C ALA A 248 12.29 -16.29 -2.27
N LYS A 249 13.47 -16.05 -1.66
CA LYS A 249 14.25 -17.09 -0.98
C LYS A 249 13.47 -17.68 0.21
N SER A 250 12.90 -16.82 1.04
CA SER A 250 12.10 -17.21 2.22
C SER A 250 10.90 -18.06 1.83
N LEU A 251 10.11 -17.61 0.86
CA LEU A 251 8.89 -18.31 0.42
C LEU A 251 9.22 -19.66 -0.22
N LYS A 252 10.28 -19.74 -1.03
CA LYS A 252 10.73 -21.01 -1.66
C LYS A 252 11.26 -22.02 -0.64
N SER A 253 11.86 -21.56 0.46
CA SER A 253 12.42 -22.45 1.49
C SER A 253 11.39 -23.03 2.46
N SER A 254 10.16 -22.51 2.47
CA SER A 254 9.12 -22.89 3.43
C SER A 254 8.05 -23.78 2.80
N SER A 255 7.61 -24.83 3.51
CA SER A 255 6.38 -25.55 3.18
C SER A 255 5.20 -24.83 3.82
N SER A 256 4.71 -23.79 3.14
CA SER A 256 3.61 -22.93 3.61
C SER A 256 2.73 -22.45 2.46
N GLU A 257 1.56 -21.90 2.77
CA GLU A 257 0.71 -21.18 1.82
C GLU A 257 1.44 -19.99 1.17
N GLY A 258 2.49 -19.48 1.80
CA GLY A 258 3.39 -18.49 1.20
C GLY A 258 4.13 -19.02 -0.02
N ALA A 259 4.55 -20.28 -0.03
CA ALA A 259 5.16 -20.92 -1.20
C ALA A 259 4.15 -21.08 -2.36
N ALA A 260 2.89 -21.37 -2.02
CA ALA A 260 1.79 -21.41 -2.97
C ALA A 260 1.47 -20.02 -3.56
N SER A 261 1.51 -18.96 -2.75
CA SER A 261 1.43 -17.58 -3.22
C SER A 261 2.59 -17.22 -4.16
N PHE A 262 3.82 -17.60 -3.81
CA PHE A 262 4.98 -17.40 -4.68
C PHE A 262 4.83 -18.14 -6.02
N TYR A 263 4.32 -19.37 -5.99
CA TYR A 263 4.03 -20.14 -7.20
C TYR A 263 3.02 -19.42 -8.11
N LEU A 264 1.92 -18.89 -7.56
CA LEU A 264 0.95 -18.10 -8.35
C LEU A 264 1.59 -16.85 -8.95
N GLN A 265 2.42 -16.15 -8.17
CA GLN A 265 3.15 -14.97 -8.63
C GLN A 265 4.10 -15.31 -9.79
N ALA A 266 4.78 -16.45 -9.74
CA ALA A 266 5.74 -16.89 -10.76
C ALA A 266 5.10 -17.54 -12.00
N THR A 267 3.83 -17.96 -11.93
CA THR A 267 3.11 -18.65 -13.01
C THR A 267 1.96 -17.79 -13.55
N ARG A 268 0.81 -17.77 -12.88
CA ARG A 268 -0.40 -17.01 -13.26
C ARG A 268 -0.12 -15.53 -13.53
N TYR A 269 0.82 -14.92 -12.80
CA TYR A 269 1.25 -13.53 -13.04
C TYR A 269 2.74 -13.42 -13.40
N GLY A 270 3.32 -14.51 -13.93
CA GLY A 270 4.75 -14.64 -14.16
C GLY A 270 5.33 -13.56 -15.05
N ASN A 271 4.63 -13.15 -16.11
CA ASN A 271 5.13 -12.10 -17.01
C ASN A 271 5.14 -10.74 -16.30
N VAL A 272 4.12 -10.44 -15.49
CA VAL A 272 4.06 -9.20 -14.70
C VAL A 272 5.13 -9.19 -13.62
N TYR A 273 5.36 -10.33 -12.96
CA TYR A 273 6.43 -10.49 -11.99
C TYR A 273 7.80 -10.16 -12.62
N TRP A 274 8.12 -10.71 -13.78
CA TRP A 274 9.38 -10.44 -14.47
C TRP A 274 9.46 -9.00 -15.00
N LEU A 275 8.38 -8.47 -15.56
CA LEU A 275 8.30 -7.07 -16.00
C LEU A 275 8.63 -6.12 -14.84
N ARG A 276 7.98 -6.29 -13.69
CA ARG A 276 8.24 -5.48 -12.50
C ARG A 276 9.71 -5.54 -12.08
N ASN A 277 10.32 -6.72 -12.02
CA ASN A 277 11.73 -6.85 -11.66
C ASN A 277 12.67 -6.21 -12.72
N GLY A 278 12.35 -6.37 -14.01
CA GLY A 278 13.10 -5.72 -15.09
C GLY A 278 13.03 -4.20 -15.01
N LEU A 279 11.84 -3.64 -14.74
CA LEU A 279 11.65 -2.19 -14.54
C LEU A 279 12.44 -1.66 -13.34
N LEU A 280 12.53 -2.42 -12.23
CA LEU A 280 13.34 -2.02 -11.07
C LEU A 280 14.84 -1.96 -11.43
N ILE A 281 15.36 -2.97 -12.14
CA ILE A 281 16.77 -3.01 -12.56
C ILE A 281 17.06 -1.86 -13.54
N LEU A 282 16.16 -1.63 -14.50
CA LEU A 282 16.27 -0.53 -15.45
C LEU A 282 16.24 0.83 -14.75
N ALA A 283 15.31 1.04 -13.81
CA ALA A 283 15.22 2.27 -13.03
C ALA A 283 16.49 2.50 -12.20
N LEU A 284 17.04 1.45 -11.57
CA LEU A 284 18.26 1.57 -10.77
C LEU A 284 19.45 1.93 -11.65
N SER A 285 19.58 1.26 -12.80
CA SER A 285 20.64 1.54 -13.77
C SER A 285 20.55 2.98 -14.29
N LEU A 286 19.34 3.45 -14.60
CA LEU A 286 19.09 4.82 -15.03
C LEU A 286 19.40 5.84 -13.91
N ALA A 287 18.94 5.61 -12.68
CA ALA A 287 19.19 6.49 -11.55
C ALA A 287 20.68 6.62 -11.22
N VAL A 288 21.42 5.50 -11.24
CA VAL A 288 22.87 5.48 -11.01
C VAL A 288 23.61 6.16 -12.16
N TYR A 289 23.22 5.92 -13.41
CA TYR A 289 23.79 6.62 -14.57
C TYR A 289 23.59 8.13 -14.48
N MET A 290 22.37 8.58 -14.13
CA MET A 290 22.08 10.00 -13.91
C MET A 290 22.90 10.59 -12.77
N LEU A 291 23.10 9.83 -11.69
CA LEU A 291 23.85 10.28 -10.52
C LEU A 291 25.35 10.43 -10.82
N LEU A 292 25.95 9.44 -11.49
CA LEU A 292 27.39 9.45 -11.81
C LEU A 292 27.74 10.42 -12.93
N GLY A 293 26.82 10.63 -13.88
CA GLY A 293 27.01 11.56 -14.99
C GLY A 293 26.45 12.96 -14.76
N GLU A 294 25.92 13.24 -13.55
CA GLU A 294 25.27 14.51 -13.19
C GLU A 294 24.19 14.97 -14.20
N TYR A 295 23.47 14.00 -14.78
CA TYR A 295 22.46 14.26 -15.81
C TYR A 295 21.11 14.63 -15.20
N HIS A 296 20.79 15.92 -15.19
CA HIS A 296 19.55 16.47 -14.61
C HIS A 296 18.57 17.00 -15.68
N THR A 297 18.14 16.15 -16.61
CA THR A 297 17.20 16.55 -17.67
C THR A 297 15.75 16.21 -17.32
N VAL A 298 14.81 17.03 -17.82
CA VAL A 298 13.35 16.78 -17.68
C VAL A 298 12.97 15.40 -18.20
N PHE A 299 13.54 15.01 -19.35
CA PHE A 299 13.26 13.71 -19.97
C PHE A 299 13.71 12.55 -19.07
N ALA A 300 14.92 12.61 -18.52
CA ALA A 300 15.46 11.53 -17.69
C ALA A 300 14.65 11.34 -16.40
N TYR A 301 14.30 12.43 -15.71
CA TYR A 301 13.45 12.36 -14.51
C TYR A 301 12.02 11.92 -14.80
N SER A 302 11.45 12.35 -15.93
CA SER A 302 10.11 11.92 -16.35
C SER A 302 10.10 10.41 -16.64
N LEU A 303 11.09 9.92 -17.37
CA LEU A 303 11.25 8.51 -17.68
C LEU A 303 11.46 7.68 -16.41
N LEU A 304 12.34 8.11 -15.50
CA LEU A 304 12.56 7.45 -14.21
C LEU A 304 11.28 7.41 -13.37
N SER A 305 10.52 8.50 -13.32
CA SER A 305 9.25 8.58 -12.60
C SER A 305 8.19 7.62 -13.17
N ILE A 306 8.06 7.53 -14.49
CA ILE A 306 7.12 6.62 -15.14
C ILE A 306 7.51 5.15 -14.89
N ILE A 307 8.78 4.79 -15.09
CA ILE A 307 9.26 3.41 -14.90
C ILE A 307 9.03 2.97 -13.44
N THR A 308 9.42 3.81 -12.48
CA THR A 308 9.28 3.51 -11.06
C THR A 308 7.82 3.47 -10.61
N LEU A 309 6.96 4.37 -11.12
CA LEU A 309 5.52 4.37 -10.83
C LEU A 309 4.87 3.08 -11.31
N ILE A 310 5.10 2.69 -12.58
CA ILE A 310 4.57 1.43 -13.13
C ILE A 310 5.07 0.26 -12.28
N SER A 311 6.37 0.20 -11.97
CA SER A 311 6.93 -0.87 -11.15
C SER A 311 6.29 -0.98 -9.76
N ASN A 312 6.08 0.15 -9.08
CA ASN A 312 5.45 0.19 -7.76
C ASN A 312 3.95 -0.20 -7.81
N ILE A 313 3.22 0.20 -8.85
CA ILE A 313 1.83 -0.25 -9.09
C ILE A 313 1.79 -1.76 -9.28
N LEU A 314 2.64 -2.31 -10.14
CA LEU A 314 2.71 -3.76 -10.37
C LEU A 314 3.13 -4.51 -9.10
N GLY A 315 4.08 -3.97 -8.34
CA GLY A 315 4.53 -4.52 -7.07
C GLY A 315 3.40 -4.60 -6.05
N ARG A 316 2.63 -3.53 -5.87
CA ARG A 316 1.46 -3.49 -4.97
C ARG A 316 0.30 -4.37 -5.47
N ALA A 317 0.05 -4.41 -6.77
CA ALA A 317 -0.97 -5.29 -7.33
C ALA A 317 -0.66 -6.77 -7.07
N LEU A 318 0.58 -7.18 -7.32
CA LEU A 318 1.04 -8.52 -6.98
C LEU A 318 0.97 -8.78 -5.48
N PHE A 319 1.34 -7.80 -4.65
CA PHE A 319 1.30 -7.91 -3.20
C PHE A 319 -0.10 -8.27 -2.68
N TYR A 320 -1.16 -7.63 -3.19
CA TYR A 320 -2.53 -7.89 -2.75
C TYR A 320 -3.15 -9.14 -3.38
N VAL A 321 -2.93 -9.38 -4.67
CA VAL A 321 -3.69 -10.39 -5.43
C VAL A 321 -3.21 -11.82 -5.18
N VAL A 322 -1.92 -12.05 -4.91
CA VAL A 322 -1.36 -13.42 -4.84
C VAL A 322 -1.47 -14.06 -3.46
N VAL A 323 -2.00 -13.35 -2.46
CA VAL A 323 -2.03 -13.80 -1.06
C VAL A 323 -2.96 -15.00 -0.86
N ILE A 324 -2.44 -16.09 -0.31
CA ILE A 324 -3.21 -17.26 0.10
C ILE A 324 -3.23 -17.32 1.63
N PRO A 325 -4.41 -17.31 2.29
CA PRO A 325 -4.49 -17.51 3.73
C PRO A 325 -4.22 -18.94 4.14
N THR A 326 -3.77 -19.11 5.38
CA THR A 326 -3.89 -20.38 6.10
C THR A 326 -5.37 -20.65 6.38
N THR A 327 -6.07 -21.39 5.51
CA THR A 327 -7.46 -21.79 5.72
C THR A 327 -7.58 -23.27 5.99
N MET A 328 -8.36 -23.63 7.03
CA MET A 328 -8.83 -25.00 7.18
C MET A 328 -9.68 -25.44 5.97
N PRO A 329 -9.62 -26.72 5.55
CA PRO A 329 -10.31 -27.25 4.35
C PRO A 329 -11.82 -27.01 4.26
N GLY A 330 -12.51 -26.64 5.35
CA GLY A 330 -13.97 -26.47 5.40
C GLY A 330 -14.53 -25.18 4.74
N ALA A 331 -13.69 -24.23 4.32
CA ALA A 331 -14.15 -22.98 3.70
C ALA A 331 -14.46 -23.10 2.18
N PHE A 332 -14.83 -24.30 1.74
CA PHE A 332 -14.88 -24.72 0.33
C PHE A 332 -15.83 -23.90 -0.56
N PHE A 333 -16.99 -23.49 -0.04
CA PHE A 333 -18.04 -22.84 -0.85
C PHE A 333 -17.97 -21.31 -0.85
N TRP A 334 -17.54 -20.68 0.25
CA TRP A 334 -17.60 -19.21 0.42
C TRP A 334 -16.23 -18.51 0.35
N LYS A 335 -15.11 -19.24 0.29
CA LYS A 335 -13.76 -18.65 0.11
C LYS A 335 -13.02 -19.13 -1.15
N ASN A 336 -13.69 -19.86 -2.03
CA ASN A 336 -13.11 -20.31 -3.29
C ASN A 336 -13.25 -19.20 -4.35
N ALA A 337 -12.15 -18.48 -4.61
CA ALA A 337 -12.13 -17.36 -5.56
C ALA A 337 -12.56 -17.78 -6.97
N ASP A 338 -12.19 -19.00 -7.40
CA ASP A 338 -12.56 -19.49 -8.73
C ASP A 338 -14.08 -19.84 -8.78
N PHE A 339 -14.71 -20.24 -7.66
CA PHE A 339 -16.17 -20.37 -7.57
C PHE A 339 -16.88 -19.01 -7.60
N VAL A 340 -16.35 -18.03 -6.88
CA VAL A 340 -16.89 -16.65 -6.90
C VAL A 340 -16.76 -16.05 -8.30
N GLU A 341 -15.63 -16.26 -8.97
CA GLU A 341 -15.40 -15.82 -10.35
C GLU A 341 -16.37 -16.52 -11.32
N HIS A 342 -16.50 -17.84 -11.23
CA HIS A 342 -17.46 -18.58 -12.05
C HIS A 342 -18.91 -18.12 -11.79
N ALA A 343 -19.29 -17.93 -10.53
CA ALA A 343 -20.62 -17.44 -10.16
C ALA A 343 -20.90 -16.04 -10.72
N ARG A 344 -19.87 -15.19 -10.86
CA ARG A 344 -19.97 -13.90 -11.56
C ARG A 344 -20.13 -14.10 -13.06
N GLU A 345 -19.30 -14.95 -13.68
CA GLU A 345 -19.34 -15.22 -15.12
C GLU A 345 -20.68 -15.79 -15.58
N VAL A 346 -21.33 -16.61 -14.75
CA VAL A 346 -22.63 -17.23 -15.08
C VAL A 346 -23.85 -16.45 -14.57
N GLY A 347 -23.66 -15.26 -13.99
CA GLY A 347 -24.76 -14.43 -13.45
C GLY A 347 -25.40 -14.94 -12.16
N LEU A 348 -24.88 -16.01 -11.55
CA LEU A 348 -25.32 -16.48 -10.23
C LEU A 348 -25.06 -15.43 -9.13
N ALA A 349 -24.07 -14.55 -9.33
CA ALA A 349 -23.83 -13.42 -8.45
C ALA A 349 -25.03 -12.46 -8.35
N ASP A 350 -25.89 -12.37 -9.37
CA ASP A 350 -27.03 -11.45 -9.40
C ASP A 350 -28.16 -11.88 -8.46
N MET A 351 -28.15 -13.14 -8.04
CA MET A 351 -29.16 -13.70 -7.15
C MET A 351 -28.73 -13.47 -5.69
N GLN A 352 -29.26 -12.42 -5.04
CA GLN A 352 -28.96 -12.07 -3.64
C GLN A 352 -29.03 -13.26 -2.67
N GLN A 353 -29.91 -14.23 -2.93
CA GLN A 353 -30.12 -15.44 -2.14
C GLN A 353 -28.88 -16.35 -2.09
N LEU A 354 -28.01 -16.29 -3.10
CA LEU A 354 -26.82 -17.13 -3.21
C LEU A 354 -25.63 -16.56 -2.41
N GLY A 355 -25.74 -15.34 -1.87
CA GLY A 355 -24.73 -14.75 -1.00
C GLY A 355 -23.37 -14.53 -1.68
N VAL A 356 -23.31 -14.56 -3.01
CA VAL A 356 -22.11 -14.29 -3.79
C VAL A 356 -21.93 -12.78 -3.86
N VAL A 357 -20.82 -12.28 -3.31
CA VAL A 357 -20.59 -10.83 -3.16
C VAL A 357 -20.36 -10.18 -4.52
N TYR A 358 -21.25 -9.24 -4.87
CA TYR A 358 -21.09 -8.34 -6.01
C TYR A 358 -20.04 -7.26 -5.75
N GLU A 359 -19.21 -6.97 -6.74
CA GLU A 359 -18.30 -5.82 -6.72
C GLU A 359 -19.05 -4.59 -7.26
N THR A 360 -19.79 -3.90 -6.39
CA THR A 360 -20.34 -2.57 -6.71
C THR A 360 -19.72 -1.52 -5.81
N HIS A 361 -19.40 -0.36 -6.39
CA HIS A 361 -19.03 0.82 -5.61
C HIS A 361 -20.24 1.26 -4.78
N HIS A 362 -20.07 1.30 -3.47
CA HIS A 362 -21.15 1.68 -2.57
C HIS A 362 -21.26 3.21 -2.52
N ALA A 363 -22.44 3.74 -2.84
CA ALA A 363 -22.68 5.17 -2.81
C ALA A 363 -22.57 5.72 -1.37
N PHE A 364 -22.05 6.95 -1.25
CA PHE A 364 -22.00 7.64 0.04
C PHE A 364 -23.39 8.13 0.44
N ASN A 365 -24.01 7.47 1.41
CA ASN A 365 -25.33 7.81 1.90
C ASN A 365 -25.27 8.92 2.98
N VAL A 366 -25.47 10.17 2.56
CA VAL A 366 -25.46 11.33 3.46
C VAL A 366 -26.65 11.32 4.43
N SER A 367 -27.83 10.86 4.00
CA SER A 367 -29.03 10.86 4.85
C SER A 367 -28.88 9.87 6.01
N GLU A 368 -28.37 8.66 5.75
CA GLU A 368 -28.11 7.66 6.80
C GLU A 368 -27.05 8.14 7.81
N LEU A 369 -26.03 8.87 7.35
CA LEU A 369 -25.05 9.50 8.24
C LEU A 369 -25.69 10.56 9.14
N LEU A 370 -26.47 11.48 8.54
CA LEU A 370 -27.16 12.52 9.30
C LEU A 370 -28.17 11.94 10.28
N GLU A 371 -28.91 10.91 9.89
CA GLU A 371 -29.82 10.18 10.76
C GLU A 371 -29.06 9.54 11.93
N THR A 372 -27.92 8.91 11.66
CA THR A 372 -27.07 8.33 12.72
C THR A 372 -26.60 9.41 13.70
N ILE A 373 -26.16 10.57 13.21
CA ILE A 373 -25.71 11.69 14.07
C ILE A 373 -26.86 12.24 14.92
N LYS A 374 -28.07 12.34 14.34
CA LYS A 374 -29.29 12.84 15.02
C LYS A 374 -29.81 11.88 16.08
N THR A 375 -29.78 10.58 15.80
CA THR A 375 -30.32 9.53 16.69
C THR A 375 -29.33 9.12 17.78
N THR A 376 -28.03 9.38 17.61
CA THR A 376 -27.03 9.06 18.63
C THR A 376 -27.07 10.09 19.77
N THR A 377 -27.46 9.63 20.96
CA THR A 377 -27.50 10.45 22.19
C THR A 377 -26.11 10.91 22.62
N MET A 378 -26.01 12.00 23.39
CA MET A 378 -24.72 12.49 23.92
C MET A 378 -24.01 11.45 24.79
N LYS A 379 -24.76 10.65 25.56
CA LYS A 379 -24.21 9.54 26.35
C LYS A 379 -23.55 8.49 25.45
N GLN A 380 -24.19 8.14 24.33
CA GLN A 380 -23.62 7.21 23.35
C GLN A 380 -22.41 7.80 22.64
N LYS A 381 -22.42 9.09 22.29
CA LYS A 381 -21.24 9.77 21.71
C LYS A 381 -20.04 9.71 22.66
N PHE A 382 -20.25 9.97 23.95
CA PHE A 382 -19.19 9.88 24.95
C PHE A 382 -18.71 8.44 25.16
N ALA A 383 -19.62 7.45 25.16
CA ALA A 383 -19.26 6.04 25.22
C ALA A 383 -18.44 5.60 23.99
N GLN A 384 -18.81 6.05 22.78
CA GLN A 384 -18.05 5.81 21.55
C GLN A 384 -16.67 6.47 21.58
N LEU A 385 -16.57 7.71 22.10
CA LEU A 385 -15.29 8.38 22.28
C LEU A 385 -14.40 7.62 23.27
N ARG A 386 -14.98 7.08 24.35
CA ARG A 386 -14.24 6.27 25.33
C ARG A 386 -13.77 4.95 24.72
N SER A 387 -14.60 4.27 23.93
CA SER A 387 -14.26 2.98 23.32
C SER A 387 -13.04 3.07 22.40
N ILE A 388 -12.84 4.21 21.71
CA ILE A 388 -11.63 4.48 20.90
C ILE A 388 -10.35 4.16 21.68
N PHE A 389 -10.30 4.51 22.97
CA PHE A 389 -9.11 4.33 23.81
C PHE A 389 -9.15 3.08 24.68
N THR A 390 -10.34 2.62 25.09
CA THR A 390 -10.44 1.47 26.01
C THR A 390 -10.44 0.12 25.30
N GLY A 391 -10.81 0.09 24.01
CA GLY A 391 -11.18 -1.14 23.30
C GLY A 391 -12.64 -1.47 23.55
#